data_AF-A0A1C3WTE4-F1
#
_entry.id   AF-A0A1C3WTE4-F1
#
_cell.length_a   1.000
_cell.length_b   1.000
_cell.length_c   1.000
_cell.angle_alpha   90.00
_cell.angle_beta   90.00
_cell.angle_gamma   90.00
#
_symmetry.space_group_name_H-M   'P 1'
#
loop_
_entity.id
_entity.type
_entity.pdbx_description
1 polymer ?
#
loop_
_entity_poly.entity_id
_entity_poly.type
_entity_poly.pdbx_seq_one_letter_code
_entity_poly.pdbx_strand_id
1 'polypeptide(L)'
;MQCAVLFEEKKKLVVPADHRVCDRDLIDPKERAFETLPTLPDNHRLGAWAAIHFPDHTPSGKPIAREPVMTAIGERLAVVESREAVVIVGEHLERYYSNPAIRYIEIGVAPVETALVRRRVDRRRAIQDLEECSRDVAAGLVDTAEG
;
A
#
# COMPACT_ATOMS: atom_id res chain seq x y z
N MET A 1 4.53 9.27 -22.16
CA MET A 1 3.14 9.12 -21.65
C MET A 1 2.70 10.45 -21.02
N GLN A 2 1.42 10.61 -20.74
CA GLN A 2 0.87 11.69 -19.90
C GLN A 2 0.33 11.05 -18.63
N CYS A 3 0.60 11.69 -17.49
CA CYS A 3 0.25 11.21 -16.16
C CYS A 3 -0.62 12.28 -15.49
N ALA A 4 -1.73 11.87 -14.89
CA ALA A 4 -2.55 12.72 -14.05
C ALA A 4 -2.64 12.06 -12.67
N VAL A 5 -2.05 12.69 -11.66
CA VAL A 5 -2.15 12.23 -10.27
C VAL A 5 -3.61 12.39 -9.83
N LEU A 6 -4.18 11.32 -9.30
CA LEU A 6 -5.55 11.28 -8.83
C LEU A 6 -5.61 11.53 -7.32
N PHE A 7 -4.76 10.81 -6.57
CA PHE A 7 -4.64 10.96 -5.12
C PHE A 7 -3.28 10.46 -4.65
N GLU A 8 -2.93 10.86 -3.42
CA GLU A 8 -1.79 10.31 -2.69
C GLU A 8 -2.28 9.30 -1.67
N GLU A 9 -1.50 8.25 -1.45
CA GLU A 9 -1.83 7.18 -0.53
C GLU A 9 -0.71 7.00 0.50
N LYS A 10 -1.05 7.19 1.77
CA LYS A 10 -0.17 6.87 2.89
C LYS A 10 0.06 5.36 2.99
N LYS A 11 1.23 4.98 3.49
CA LYS A 11 1.55 3.57 3.77
C LYS A 11 1.22 3.22 5.20
N LYS A 12 0.52 2.11 5.38
CA LYS A 12 0.22 1.53 6.67
C LYS A 12 0.87 0.16 6.83
N LEU A 13 1.26 -0.15 8.05
CA LEU A 13 1.66 -1.47 8.51
C LEU A 13 0.44 -2.15 9.12
N VAL A 14 0.10 -3.33 8.62
CA VAL A 14 -0.93 -4.19 9.18
C VAL A 14 -0.25 -5.16 10.12
N VAL A 15 -0.68 -5.16 11.38
CA VAL A 15 -0.09 -5.96 12.47
C VAL A 15 -1.16 -6.72 13.23
N PRO A 16 -0.81 -7.80 13.95
CA PRO A 16 -1.71 -8.44 14.92
C PRO A 16 -2.23 -7.45 15.98
N ALA A 17 -3.43 -7.67 16.51
CA ALA A 17 -4.03 -6.80 17.52
C ALA A 17 -3.26 -6.72 18.85
N ASP A 18 -2.41 -7.71 19.14
CA ASP A 18 -1.53 -7.80 20.30
C ASP A 18 -0.06 -7.46 19.98
N HIS A 19 0.21 -6.92 18.80
CA HIS A 19 1.56 -6.57 18.36
C HIS A 19 2.18 -5.45 19.19
N ARG A 20 3.51 -5.39 19.34
CA ARG A 20 4.20 -4.41 20.21
C ARG A 20 3.89 -2.92 19.89
N VAL A 21 3.40 -2.65 18.68
CA VAL A 21 3.06 -1.30 18.21
C VAL A 21 1.56 -1.09 18.00
N CYS A 22 0.71 -2.03 18.41
CA CYS A 22 -0.73 -2.02 18.09
C CYS A 22 -1.48 -0.79 18.58
N ASP A 23 -1.02 -0.15 19.67
CA ASP A 23 -1.62 1.07 20.25
C ASP A 23 -0.99 2.37 19.73
N ARG A 24 -0.16 2.30 18.68
CA ARG A 24 0.50 3.48 18.09
C ARG A 24 -0.14 3.86 16.78
N ASP A 25 -0.30 5.17 16.56
CA ASP A 25 -0.80 5.69 15.29
C ASP A 25 0.27 5.76 14.20
N LEU A 26 1.55 5.89 14.59
CA LEU A 26 2.67 6.11 13.69
C LEU A 26 3.94 5.39 14.17
N ILE A 27 4.65 4.73 13.25
CA ILE A 27 5.97 4.12 13.49
C ILE A 27 7.09 4.77 12.67
N ASP A 28 8.31 4.76 13.21
CA ASP A 28 9.50 5.12 12.44
C ASP A 28 9.73 4.00 11.40
N PRO A 29 9.95 4.31 10.11
CA PRO A 29 10.20 3.31 9.07
C PRO A 29 11.36 2.35 9.35
N LYS A 30 12.31 2.73 10.23
CA LYS A 30 13.44 1.90 10.68
C LYS A 30 13.00 0.76 11.60
N GLU A 31 11.87 0.90 12.29
CA GLU A 31 11.35 -0.14 13.17
C GLU A 31 10.97 -1.41 12.42
N ARG A 32 10.75 -1.32 11.10
CA ARG A 32 10.54 -2.48 10.22
C ARG A 32 11.71 -3.46 10.19
N ALA A 33 12.91 -3.06 10.63
CA ALA A 33 14.04 -3.98 10.78
C ALA A 33 13.79 -5.06 11.86
N PHE A 34 12.81 -4.86 12.74
CA PHE A 34 12.43 -5.85 13.76
C PHE A 34 11.31 -6.79 13.30
N GLU A 35 10.83 -6.61 12.06
CA GLU A 35 9.63 -7.27 11.57
C GLU A 35 9.95 -8.22 10.40
N THR A 36 9.05 -9.17 10.18
CA THR A 36 9.03 -10.02 8.99
C THR A 36 7.97 -9.51 8.03
N LEU A 37 8.38 -9.19 6.80
CA LEU A 37 7.48 -8.74 5.74
C LEU A 37 7.35 -9.80 4.65
N PRO A 38 6.15 -10.02 4.08
CA PRO A 38 6.03 -10.92 2.97
C PRO A 38 6.70 -10.37 1.72
N THR A 39 7.07 -11.26 0.81
CA THR A 39 7.73 -10.92 -0.44
C THR A 39 7.05 -11.54 -1.65
N LEU A 40 7.38 -11.02 -2.83
CA LEU A 40 6.95 -11.57 -4.11
C LEU A 40 8.00 -12.53 -4.67
N PRO A 41 7.61 -13.52 -5.49
CA PRO A 41 8.53 -14.23 -6.35
C PRO A 41 9.32 -13.23 -7.21
N ASP A 42 10.64 -13.43 -7.33
CA ASP A 42 11.51 -12.59 -8.14
C ASP A 42 11.42 -11.07 -7.85
N ASN A 43 11.16 -10.68 -6.60
CA ASN A 43 10.97 -9.28 -6.17
C ASN A 43 12.05 -8.31 -6.73
N HIS A 44 13.31 -8.76 -6.79
CA HIS A 44 14.44 -7.99 -7.31
C HIS A 44 14.28 -7.55 -8.78
N ARG A 45 13.46 -8.26 -9.59
CA ARG A 45 13.23 -7.95 -11.01
C ARG A 45 12.18 -6.86 -11.22
N LEU A 46 11.41 -6.51 -10.19
CA LEU A 46 10.34 -5.50 -10.24
C LEU A 46 10.85 -4.07 -9.97
N GLY A 47 12.14 -3.92 -9.62
CA GLY A 47 12.82 -2.64 -9.53
C GLY A 47 12.20 -1.66 -8.54
N ALA A 48 12.05 -0.40 -8.94
CA ALA A 48 11.59 0.68 -8.07
C ALA A 48 10.20 0.44 -7.47
N TRP A 49 9.31 -0.26 -8.18
CA TRP A 49 7.99 -0.60 -7.67
C TRP A 49 8.09 -1.54 -6.45
N ALA A 50 8.91 -2.60 -6.56
CA ALA A 50 9.15 -3.50 -5.44
C ALA A 50 9.84 -2.79 -4.26
N ALA A 51 10.79 -1.89 -4.51
CA ALA A 51 11.44 -1.13 -3.44
C ALA A 51 10.44 -0.28 -2.61
N ILE A 52 9.36 0.19 -3.25
CA ILE A 52 8.30 0.97 -2.59
C ILE A 52 7.31 0.06 -1.84
N HIS A 53 6.87 -1.03 -2.46
CA HIS A 53 5.77 -1.85 -1.95
C HIS A 53 6.21 -3.08 -1.13
N PHE A 54 7.43 -3.55 -1.37
CA PHE A 54 8.04 -4.77 -0.85
C PHE A 54 9.53 -4.53 -0.50
N PRO A 55 9.84 -3.52 0.35
CA PRO A 55 11.21 -3.16 0.67
C PRO A 55 11.94 -4.31 1.38
N ASP A 56 13.20 -4.52 0.98
CA ASP A 56 14.12 -5.46 1.60
C ASP A 56 15.04 -4.78 2.63
N HIS A 57 15.10 -3.45 2.63
CA HIS A 57 15.87 -2.66 3.58
C HIS A 57 15.05 -1.49 4.14
N THR A 58 15.37 -1.10 5.37
CA THR A 58 14.92 0.17 5.97
C THR A 58 15.60 1.36 5.27
N PRO A 59 15.08 2.60 5.46
CA PRO A 59 15.73 3.79 4.91
C PRO A 59 17.18 4.01 5.39
N SER A 60 17.54 3.46 6.56
CA SER A 60 18.92 3.45 7.07
C SER A 60 19.80 2.31 6.54
N GLY A 61 19.30 1.50 5.61
CA GLY A 61 20.04 0.38 5.01
C GLY A 61 20.08 -0.91 5.84
N LYS A 62 19.35 -0.99 6.96
CA LYS A 62 19.24 -2.26 7.70
C LYS A 62 18.34 -3.24 6.94
N PRO A 63 18.71 -4.52 6.81
CA PRO A 63 17.87 -5.52 6.16
C PRO A 63 16.57 -5.74 6.95
N ILE A 64 15.52 -6.15 6.24
CA ILE A 64 14.22 -6.55 6.78
C ILE A 64 14.03 -8.04 6.44
N ALA A 65 13.48 -8.85 7.36
CA ALA A 65 13.21 -10.27 7.08
C ALA A 65 12.08 -10.40 6.03
N ARG A 66 12.21 -11.36 5.08
CA ARG A 66 11.39 -11.41 3.85
C ARG A 66 10.70 -12.75 3.64
N GLU A 67 9.71 -13.07 4.48
CA GLU A 67 8.94 -14.31 4.40
C GLU A 67 7.47 -14.06 4.83
N PRO A 68 6.50 -14.88 4.40
CA PRO A 68 6.60 -15.86 3.32
C PRO A 68 6.57 -15.20 1.93
N VAL A 69 6.88 -16.01 0.90
CA VAL A 69 6.66 -15.62 -0.51
C VAL A 69 5.18 -15.82 -0.83
N MET A 70 4.53 -14.78 -1.36
CA MET A 70 3.08 -14.80 -1.65
C MET A 70 2.76 -14.08 -2.94
N THR A 71 1.58 -14.35 -3.49
CA THR A 71 1.15 -13.77 -4.78
C THR A 71 -0.24 -13.15 -4.75
N ALA A 72 -1.08 -13.48 -3.75
CA ALA A 72 -2.44 -12.96 -3.64
C ALA A 72 -2.61 -11.97 -2.47
N ILE A 73 -3.45 -10.97 -2.67
CA ILE A 73 -3.80 -9.98 -1.63
C ILE A 73 -4.52 -10.64 -0.44
N GLY A 74 -5.41 -11.63 -0.69
CA GLY A 74 -6.13 -12.32 0.38
C GLY A 74 -5.21 -13.06 1.35
N GLU A 75 -4.08 -13.60 0.86
CA GLU A 75 -3.06 -14.27 1.67
C GLU A 75 -2.39 -13.30 2.67
N ARG A 76 -2.34 -12.01 2.32
CA ARG A 76 -1.62 -11.00 3.12
C ARG A 76 -2.25 -10.77 4.48
N LEU A 77 -3.57 -10.73 4.59
CA LEU A 77 -4.22 -10.52 5.89
C LEU A 77 -4.17 -11.78 6.74
N ALA A 78 -4.32 -12.96 6.12
CA ALA A 78 -4.23 -14.23 6.81
C ALA A 78 -2.88 -14.44 7.52
N VAL A 79 -1.75 -14.06 6.89
CA VAL A 79 -0.43 -14.16 7.55
C VAL A 79 -0.24 -13.21 8.73
N VAL A 80 -0.96 -12.09 8.74
CA VAL A 80 -0.97 -11.17 9.89
C VAL A 80 -1.77 -11.79 11.02
N GLU A 81 -2.94 -12.33 10.73
CA GLU A 81 -3.78 -13.00 11.73
C GLU A 81 -3.07 -14.21 12.35
N SER A 82 -2.30 -14.96 11.55
CA SER A 82 -1.49 -16.09 12.03
C SER A 82 -0.17 -15.69 12.71
N ARG A 83 0.16 -14.39 12.74
CA ARG A 83 1.39 -13.82 13.33
C ARG A 83 2.68 -14.26 12.65
N GLU A 84 2.60 -14.73 11.41
CA GLU A 84 3.78 -15.13 10.64
C GLU A 84 4.54 -13.92 10.09
N ALA A 85 3.82 -12.87 9.71
CA ALA A 85 4.41 -11.66 9.14
C ALA A 85 3.49 -10.44 9.36
N VAL A 86 4.05 -9.24 9.18
CA VAL A 86 3.29 -7.99 9.09
C VAL A 86 3.30 -7.51 7.64
N VAL A 87 2.33 -6.67 7.24
CA VAL A 87 2.16 -6.31 5.82
C VAL A 87 2.13 -4.81 5.61
N ILE A 88 2.81 -4.33 4.57
CA ILE A 88 2.68 -2.93 4.11
C ILE A 88 1.54 -2.84 3.10
N VAL A 89 0.60 -1.93 3.36
CA VAL A 89 -0.56 -1.65 2.50
C VAL A 89 -0.75 -0.15 2.30
N GLY A 90 -1.62 0.21 1.38
CA GLY A 90 -2.15 1.56 1.25
C GLY A 90 -3.25 1.85 2.28
N GLU A 91 -3.39 3.11 2.70
CA GLU A 91 -4.36 3.49 3.75
C GLU A 91 -5.82 3.15 3.41
N HIS A 92 -6.20 3.13 2.13
CA HIS A 92 -7.57 2.83 1.73
C HIS A 92 -7.97 1.38 2.01
N LEU A 93 -7.00 0.47 2.14
CA LEU A 93 -7.27 -0.94 2.40
C LEU A 93 -8.02 -1.15 3.73
N GLU A 94 -7.83 -0.27 4.71
CA GLU A 94 -8.51 -0.30 6.00
C GLU A 94 -10.03 -0.12 5.88
N ARG A 95 -10.51 0.62 4.87
CA ARG A 95 -11.94 0.85 4.62
C ARG A 95 -12.67 -0.42 4.19
N TYR A 96 -11.98 -1.30 3.46
CA TYR A 96 -12.55 -2.50 2.88
C TYR A 96 -12.29 -3.75 3.71
N TYR A 97 -11.19 -3.75 4.47
CA TYR A 97 -10.74 -4.89 5.25
C TYR A 97 -10.45 -4.43 6.68
N SER A 98 -11.43 -4.62 7.55
CA SER A 98 -11.29 -4.35 8.98
C SER A 98 -11.80 -5.55 9.74
N ASN A 99 -11.01 -6.05 10.69
CA ASN A 99 -11.47 -7.05 11.65
C ASN A 99 -10.77 -6.86 13.02
N PRO A 100 -11.33 -7.42 14.10
CA PRO A 100 -10.80 -7.20 15.45
C PRO A 100 -9.37 -7.75 15.70
N ALA A 101 -8.91 -8.70 14.88
CA ALA A 101 -7.63 -9.40 15.07
C ALA A 101 -6.41 -8.64 14.51
N ILE A 102 -6.63 -7.56 13.76
CA ILE A 102 -5.56 -6.77 13.14
C ILE A 102 -5.65 -5.27 13.51
N ARG A 103 -4.55 -4.56 13.31
CA ARG A 103 -4.46 -3.09 13.44
C ARG A 103 -3.70 -2.49 12.26
N TYR A 104 -4.07 -1.28 11.88
CA TYR A 104 -3.46 -0.50 10.80
C TYR A 104 -2.70 0.68 11.40
N ILE A 105 -1.39 0.74 11.17
CA ILE A 105 -0.52 1.76 11.77
C ILE A 105 0.19 2.52 10.67
N GLU A 106 0.19 3.86 10.70
CA GLU A 106 0.89 4.65 9.69
C GLU A 106 2.41 4.43 9.76
N ILE A 107 3.06 4.37 8.61
CA ILE A 107 4.52 4.33 8.50
C ILE A 107 4.98 5.74 8.12
N GLY A 108 5.93 6.30 8.86
CA GLY A 108 6.49 7.64 8.61
C GLY A 108 7.35 7.76 7.34
N VAL A 109 6.82 7.36 6.18
CA VAL A 109 7.40 7.53 4.84
C VAL A 109 6.54 8.49 4.02
N ALA A 110 7.10 9.03 2.94
CA ALA A 110 6.33 9.83 2.00
C ALA A 110 5.15 9.00 1.43
N PRO A 111 3.97 9.61 1.24
CA PRO A 111 2.87 9.01 0.50
C PRO A 111 3.28 8.61 -0.92
N VAL A 112 2.53 7.67 -1.51
CA VAL A 112 2.72 7.23 -2.90
C VAL A 112 1.57 7.73 -3.74
N GLU A 113 1.89 8.38 -4.86
CA GLU A 113 0.88 8.85 -5.82
C GLU A 113 0.24 7.69 -6.58
N THR A 114 -1.08 7.71 -6.68
CA THR A 114 -1.84 6.93 -7.65
C THR A 114 -2.23 7.84 -8.80
N ALA A 115 -1.94 7.41 -10.02
CA ALA A 115 -2.13 8.24 -11.21
C ALA A 115 -2.76 7.47 -12.37
N LEU A 116 -3.58 8.18 -13.15
CA LEU A 116 -4.04 7.70 -14.45
C LEU A 116 -2.96 7.99 -15.50
N VAL A 117 -2.51 6.93 -16.19
CA VAL A 117 -1.47 7.04 -17.22
C VAL A 117 -2.07 6.76 -18.59
N ARG A 118 -1.83 7.66 -19.55
CA ARG A 118 -2.25 7.50 -20.95
C ARG A 118 -1.14 7.82 -21.95
N ARG A 119 -1.34 7.39 -23.20
CA ARG A 119 -0.47 7.82 -24.31
C ARG A 119 -0.68 9.31 -24.58
N ARG A 120 0.40 10.05 -24.81
CA ARG A 120 0.33 11.52 -25.07
C ARG A 120 -0.49 11.85 -26.31
N VAL A 121 -0.41 10.98 -27.32
CA VAL A 121 -1.10 11.14 -28.60
C VAL A 121 -2.57 10.71 -28.56
N ASP A 122 -3.03 10.12 -27.46
CA ASP A 122 -4.42 9.71 -27.32
C ASP A 122 -5.30 10.93 -27.02
N ARG A 123 -6.16 11.27 -27.98
CA ARG A 123 -7.05 12.45 -27.95
C ARG A 123 -8.53 12.09 -27.95
N ARG A 124 -8.87 10.80 -27.78
CA ARG A 124 -10.28 10.36 -27.73
C ARG A 124 -10.98 11.00 -26.54
N ARG A 125 -12.17 11.58 -26.77
CA ARG A 125 -12.96 12.23 -25.70
C ARG A 125 -13.21 11.30 -24.52
N ALA A 126 -13.60 10.05 -24.76
CA ALA A 126 -13.80 9.07 -23.69
C ALA A 126 -12.62 8.91 -22.71
N ILE A 127 -11.38 9.12 -23.15
CA ILE A 127 -10.20 9.07 -22.28
C ILE A 127 -10.06 10.36 -21.46
N GLN A 128 -10.42 11.50 -22.02
CA GLN A 128 -10.45 12.78 -21.32
C GLN A 128 -11.58 12.80 -20.27
N ASP A 129 -12.76 12.33 -20.67
CA ASP A 129 -13.93 12.21 -19.79
C ASP A 129 -13.64 11.24 -18.63
N LEU A 130 -12.93 10.13 -18.89
CA LEU A 130 -12.47 9.22 -17.82
C LEU A 130 -11.47 9.91 -16.88
N GLU A 131 -10.53 10.69 -17.41
CA GLU A 131 -9.53 11.41 -16.61
C GLU A 131 -10.18 12.48 -15.71
N GLU A 132 -11.17 13.20 -16.24
CA GLU A 132 -11.98 14.17 -15.49
C GLU A 132 -12.81 13.49 -14.40
N CYS A 133 -13.61 12.49 -14.76
CA CYS A 133 -14.43 11.74 -13.81
C CYS A 133 -13.59 11.07 -12.71
N SER A 134 -12.43 10.51 -13.05
CA SER A 134 -11.52 9.91 -12.07
C SER A 134 -11.00 10.94 -11.06
N ARG A 135 -10.74 12.17 -11.50
CA ARG A 135 -10.34 13.26 -10.60
C ARG A 135 -11.49 13.70 -9.70
N ASP A 136 -12.70 13.81 -10.24
CA ASP A 136 -13.87 14.21 -9.45
C ASP A 136 -14.17 13.18 -8.35
N VAL A 137 -14.12 11.89 -8.68
CA VAL A 137 -14.27 10.80 -7.70
C VAL A 137 -13.15 10.85 -6.66
N ALA A 138 -11.89 11.00 -7.08
CA ALA A 138 -10.76 11.07 -6.16
C ALA A 138 -10.81 12.30 -5.23
N ALA A 139 -11.36 13.42 -5.71
CA ALA A 139 -11.59 14.63 -4.92
C ALA A 139 -12.82 14.54 -4.00
N GLY A 140 -13.57 13.43 -4.03
CA GLY A 140 -14.81 13.26 -3.28
C GLY A 140 -15.94 14.17 -3.77
N LEU A 141 -15.87 14.66 -5.01
CA LEU A 141 -16.88 15.53 -5.63
C LEU A 141 -18.05 14.72 -6.22
N VAL A 142 -17.94 13.39 -6.23
CA VAL A 142 -19.00 12.47 -6.60
C VAL A 142 -19.24 11.55 -5.41
N ASP A 143 -20.49 11.46 -4.97
CA ASP A 143 -20.90 10.51 -3.94
C ASP A 143 -20.70 9.10 -4.50
N THR A 144 -19.73 8.36 -3.98
CA THR A 144 -19.60 6.93 -4.26
C THR A 144 -20.74 6.25 -3.53
N ALA A 145 -21.91 6.22 -4.16
CA ALA A 145 -23.06 5.47 -3.66
C ALA A 145 -22.62 4.01 -3.45
N GLU A 146 -22.37 3.65 -2.19
CA GLU A 146 -22.19 2.26 -1.79
C GLU A 146 -23.56 1.57 -1.91
N GLY A 147 -23.60 0.52 -2.73
CA GLY A 147 -24.75 -0.38 -2.91
C GLY A 147 -24.37 -1.80 -2.55
#